data_AF-S6V3V3-F1
#
_entry.id   AF-S6V3V3-F1
#
_cell.length_a   1.000
_cell.length_b   1.000
_cell.length_c   1.000
_cell.angle_alpha   90.00
_cell.angle_beta   90.00
_cell.angle_gamma   90.00
#
_symmetry.space_group_name_H-M   'P 1'
#
loop_
_entity.id
_entity.type
_entity.pdbx_description
1 polymer ?
#
loop_
_entity_poly.entity_id
_entity_poly.type
_entity_poly.pdbx_seq_one_letter_code
_entity_poly.pdbx_strand_id
1 'polypeptide(L)'
;MEAQRIRWDVLIDAYLMQAARVGTRYAASVFLDRAGLIVDGTTVATPEVKTVEEKQGFVLLQSLCGTDHYVIANWLVDSEHLHVCP
;
A
#
# COMPACT_ATOMS: atom_id res chain seq x y z
N MET A 1 -10.30 -7.58 4.54
CA MET A 1 -9.16 -6.86 5.13
C MET A 1 -9.67 -5.79 6.10
N GLU A 2 -9.00 -5.51 7.24
CA GLU A 2 -9.49 -4.52 8.23
C GLU A 2 -9.57 -3.09 7.66
N ALA A 3 -8.54 -2.67 6.90
CA ALA A 3 -8.46 -1.34 6.29
C ALA A 3 -9.65 -0.97 5.39
N GLN A 4 -10.36 -1.96 4.83
CA GLN A 4 -11.53 -1.76 3.96
C GLN A 4 -12.78 -1.32 4.73
N ARG A 5 -12.79 -1.52 6.06
CA ARG A 5 -13.90 -1.12 6.93
C ARG A 5 -13.79 0.34 7.40
N ILE A 6 -12.67 1.00 7.12
CA ILE A 6 -12.43 2.39 7.48
C ILE A 6 -13.04 3.31 6.43
N ARG A 7 -13.68 4.38 6.92
CA ARG A 7 -14.18 5.45 6.08
C ARG A 7 -13.04 6.42 5.72
N TRP A 8 -12.64 6.41 4.46
CA TRP A 8 -11.57 7.24 3.92
C TRP A 8 -12.05 8.54 3.26
N ASP A 9 -13.36 8.71 3.06
CA ASP A 9 -13.99 9.87 2.39
C ASP A 9 -13.52 10.14 0.95
N VAL A 10 -12.69 9.27 0.40
CA VAL A 10 -12.28 9.19 -1.00
C VAL A 10 -12.45 7.77 -1.53
N LEU A 11 -12.49 7.63 -2.85
CA LEU A 11 -12.51 6.31 -3.48
C LEU A 11 -11.11 5.72 -3.44
N ILE A 12 -10.98 4.52 -2.90
CA ILE A 12 -9.72 3.80 -2.84
C ILE A 12 -9.60 2.95 -4.10
N ASP A 13 -8.50 3.12 -4.83
CA ASP A 13 -8.22 2.38 -6.05
C ASP A 13 -7.62 1.01 -5.73
N ALA A 14 -6.84 0.90 -4.65
CA ALA A 14 -6.24 -0.35 -4.23
C ALA A 14 -5.74 -0.35 -2.77
N TYR A 15 -5.66 -1.55 -2.18
CA TYR A 15 -5.02 -1.78 -0.89
C TYR A 15 -3.66 -2.45 -1.09
N LEU A 16 -2.63 -1.92 -0.43
CA LEU A 16 -1.23 -2.30 -0.58
C LEU A 16 -0.78 -3.10 0.65
N MET A 17 -0.46 -4.36 0.44
CA MET A 17 0.07 -5.27 1.46
C MET A 17 1.56 -5.49 1.23
N GLN A 18 2.29 -5.77 2.30
CA GLN A 18 3.74 -5.95 2.30
C GLN A 18 4.44 -4.75 1.63
N ALA A 19 3.98 -3.54 1.96
CA ALA A 19 4.50 -2.34 1.33
C ALA A 19 5.93 -2.06 1.79
N ALA A 20 6.82 -1.81 0.83
CA ALA A 20 8.18 -1.34 1.06
C ALA A 20 8.40 -0.04 0.31
N ARG A 21 9.00 0.95 0.98
CA ARG A 21 9.32 2.24 0.34
C ARG A 21 10.54 2.07 -0.57
N VAL A 22 10.40 2.47 -1.82
CA VAL A 22 11.47 2.49 -2.83
C VAL A 22 11.57 3.91 -3.37
N GLY A 23 12.47 4.72 -2.79
CA GLY A 23 12.59 6.15 -3.11
C GLY A 23 11.30 6.93 -2.79
N THR A 24 10.66 7.49 -3.83
CA THR A 24 9.40 8.26 -3.76
C THR A 24 8.15 7.40 -4.01
N ARG A 25 8.32 6.09 -4.12
CA ARG A 25 7.26 5.12 -4.47
C ARG A 25 7.20 4.01 -3.43
N TYR A 26 6.21 3.13 -3.60
CA TYR A 26 6.11 1.90 -2.84
C TYR A 26 6.03 0.69 -3.78
N ALA A 27 6.76 -0.37 -3.45
CA ALA A 27 6.53 -1.70 -3.99
C ALA A 27 5.63 -2.45 -3.00
N ALA A 28 4.56 -3.07 -3.49
CA ALA A 28 3.60 -3.76 -2.63
C ALA A 28 2.79 -4.80 -3.41
N SER A 29 2.25 -5.78 -2.71
CA SER A 29 1.22 -6.67 -3.23
C SER A 29 -0.14 -5.97 -3.21
N VAL A 30 -0.79 -5.85 -4.36
CA VAL A 30 -2.08 -5.16 -4.47
C VAL A 30 -3.26 -6.08 -4.18
N PHE A 31 -4.29 -5.54 -3.55
CA PHE A 31 -5.56 -6.21 -3.29
C PHE A 31 -6.73 -5.26 -3.51
N LEU A 32 -7.87 -5.85 -3.92
CA LEU A 32 -9.13 -5.13 -4.14
C LEU A 32 -8.95 -3.97 -5.13
N ASP A 33 -8.25 -4.23 -6.23
CA ASP A 33 -8.12 -3.27 -7.32
C ASP A 33 -9.50 -2.89 -7.83
N ARG A 34 -9.82 -1.60 -7.72
CA ARG A 34 -11.13 -1.06 -8.07
C ARG A 34 -11.43 -1.16 -9.57
N ALA A 35 -10.40 -1.11 -10.42
CA ALA A 35 -10.57 -1.24 -11.86
C ALA A 35 -10.81 -2.70 -12.30
N GLY A 36 -10.51 -3.68 -11.43
CA GLY A 36 -10.60 -5.11 -11.75
C GLY A 36 -9.58 -5.56 -12.79
N LEU A 37 -8.50 -4.81 -12.97
CA LEU A 37 -7.45 -5.05 -13.96
C LEU A 37 -6.26 -5.80 -13.35
N ILE A 38 -6.02 -5.63 -12.04
CA ILE A 38 -4.89 -6.25 -11.36
C ILE A 38 -5.41 -7.35 -10.43
N VAL A 39 -4.86 -8.57 -10.61
CA VAL A 39 -5.21 -9.72 -9.78
C VAL A 39 -4.65 -9.53 -8.37
N ASP A 40 -5.46 -9.85 -7.37
CA ASP A 40 -5.07 -9.84 -5.96
C ASP A 40 -3.77 -10.62 -5.71
N GLY A 41 -2.85 -10.00 -4.97
CA GLY A 41 -1.52 -10.54 -4.68
C GLY A 41 -0.44 -10.18 -5.70
N THR A 42 -0.77 -9.52 -6.81
CA THR A 42 0.23 -9.05 -7.78
C THR A 42 1.12 -7.98 -7.15
N THR A 43 2.44 -8.12 -7.27
CA THR A 43 3.38 -7.07 -6.84
C THR A 43 3.42 -5.94 -7.86
N VAL A 44 3.14 -4.73 -7.41
CA VAL A 44 3.14 -3.51 -8.22
C VAL A 44 4.08 -2.47 -7.62
N ALA A 45 4.50 -1.51 -8.45
CA ALA A 45 5.10 -0.28 -8.00
C ALA A 45 4.08 0.85 -8.15
N THR A 46 3.86 1.63 -7.09
CA THR A 46 2.99 2.80 -7.19
C THR A 46 3.59 3.86 -8.12
N PRO A 47 2.78 4.78 -8.66
CA PRO A 47 3.24 6.11 -9.03
C PRO A 47 3.95 6.81 -7.86
N GLU A 48 4.55 7.97 -8.11
CA GLU A 48 4.97 8.83 -7.00
C GLU A 48 3.75 9.26 -6.20
N VAL A 49 3.87 9.21 -4.88
CA VAL A 49 2.75 9.41 -3.96
C VAL A 49 3.17 10.31 -2.81
N LYS A 50 2.18 10.94 -2.18
CA LYS A 50 2.30 11.60 -0.88
C LYS A 50 1.37 10.93 0.12
N THR A 51 1.76 10.97 1.40
CA THR A 51 0.86 10.60 2.49
C THR A 51 -0.19 11.69 2.69
N VAL A 52 -1.46 11.28 2.78
CA VAL A 52 -2.59 12.17 3.05
C VAL A 52 -2.97 12.14 4.52
N GLU A 53 -3.16 10.94 5.07
CA GLU A 53 -3.55 10.74 6.47
C GLU A 53 -3.20 9.32 6.93
N GLU A 54 -3.26 9.10 8.25
CA GLU A 54 -3.15 7.79 8.86
C GLU A 54 -4.37 7.55 9.78
N LYS A 55 -5.01 6.40 9.67
CA LYS A 55 -6.15 5.97 10.49
C LYS A 55 -5.94 4.55 10.97
N GLN A 56 -5.99 4.33 12.28
CA GLN A 56 -5.93 3.00 12.90
C GLN A 56 -4.72 2.15 12.45
N GLY A 57 -3.56 2.80 12.20
CA GLY A 57 -2.34 2.14 11.74
C GLY A 57 -2.27 1.88 10.22
N PHE A 58 -3.26 2.32 9.45
CA PHE A 58 -3.26 2.27 7.98
C PHE A 58 -2.99 3.65 7.40
N VAL A 59 -2.28 3.71 6.27
CA VAL A 59 -1.85 4.97 5.67
C VAL A 59 -2.55 5.20 4.34
N LEU A 60 -3.24 6.33 4.20
CA LEU A 60 -3.80 6.80 2.93
C LEU A 60 -2.71 7.51 2.13
N LEU A 61 -2.48 7.03 0.92
CA LEU A 61 -1.63 7.63 -0.08
C LEU A 61 -2.48 8.27 -1.18
N GLN A 62 -1.95 9.34 -1.75
CA GLN A 62 -2.48 9.92 -2.99
C GLN A 62 -1.32 10.05 -3.98
N SER A 63 -1.56 9.63 -5.22
CA SER A 63 -0.67 9.91 -6.36
C SER A 63 -0.40 11.42 -6.48
N LEU A 64 0.80 11.80 -6.95
CA LEU A 64 1.11 13.24 -7.08
C LEU A 64 0.22 13.97 -8.09
N CYS A 65 -0.38 13.27 -9.07
CA CYS A 65 -1.40 13.84 -9.95
C CYS A 65 -2.76 14.06 -9.27
N GLY A 66 -2.95 13.55 -8.05
CA GLY A 66 -4.14 13.75 -7.23
C GLY A 66 -5.34 12.85 -7.58
N THR A 67 -5.20 11.96 -8.56
CA THR A 67 -6.31 11.14 -9.06
C THR A 67 -6.45 9.85 -8.28
N ASP A 68 -5.34 9.16 -8.05
CA ASP A 68 -5.34 7.80 -7.52
C ASP A 68 -5.06 7.79 -6.03
N HIS A 69 -5.80 6.98 -5.29
CA HIS A 69 -5.68 6.80 -3.85
C HIS A 69 -5.44 5.34 -3.49
N TYR A 70 -4.45 5.11 -2.63
CA TYR A 70 -4.07 3.76 -2.18
C TYR A 70 -4.04 3.72 -0.66
N VAL A 71 -4.32 2.55 -0.07
CA VAL A 71 -4.17 2.36 1.38
C VAL A 71 -3.07 1.35 1.65
N ILE A 72 -2.03 1.75 2.38
CA ILE A 72 -1.08 0.79 2.94
C ILE A 72 -1.75 0.06 4.09
N ALA A 73 -2.00 -1.23 3.88
CA ALA A 73 -2.68 -2.12 4.81
C ALA A 73 -1.70 -2.83 5.76
N ASN A 74 -0.47 -3.12 5.31
CA ASN A 74 0.65 -3.42 6.19
C ASN A 74 1.99 -3.17 5.49
N TRP A 75 3.03 -3.04 6.30
CA TRP A 75 4.40 -2.85 5.87
C TRP A 75 5.10 -4.19 5.69
N LEU A 76 6.03 -4.26 4.74
CA LEU A 76 6.97 -5.37 4.65
C LEU A 76 7.83 -5.35 5.92
N VAL A 77 7.71 -6.38 6.75
CA VAL A 77 8.61 -6.59 7.88
C VAL A 77 9.94 -7.07 7.34
N ASP A 78 11.00 -6.35 7.67
CA ASP A 78 12.33 -6.79 7.30
C ASP A 78 12.67 -8.06 8.09
N SER A 79 13.09 -9.09 7.37
CA SER A 79 13.49 -10.37 7.97
C SER A 79 15.01 -10.43 8.11
N GLU A 80 15.68 -9.31 8.37
CA GLU A 80 17.09 -9.32 8.73
C GLU A 80 17.25 -9.67 10.21
N HIS A 81 17.26 -10.97 10.55
CA HIS A 81 17.94 -11.57 11.72
C HIS A 81 17.67 -13.10 11.84
N LEU A 82 17.95 -13.91 10.81
CA LEU A 82 17.98 -15.38 10.97
C LEU A 82 19.21 -16.11 10.41
N HIS A 83 20.24 -15.37 9.98
CA HIS A 83 21.55 -15.96 9.66
C HIS A 83 22.67 -15.30 10.47
N VAL A 84 22.67 -15.53 11.78
CA VAL A 84 23.93 -15.56 12.53
C VAL A 84 24.50 -16.95 12.33
N CYS A 85 25.45 -17.09 11.41
CA CYS A 85 26.27 -18.30 11.33
C CYS A 85 27.20 -18.37 12.55
N PRO A 86 27.43 -19.56 13.13
CA PRO A 86 28.23 -19.76 14.34
C PRO A 86 29.73 -19.51 14.14
#